data_AF-A0A1K1PQ81-F1
#
_entry.id   AF-A0A1K1PQ81-F1
#
_cell.length_a   1.000
_cell.length_b   1.000
_cell.length_c   1.000
_cell.angle_alpha   90.00
_cell.angle_beta   90.00
_cell.angle_gamma   90.00
#
_symmetry.space_group_name_H-M   'P 1'
#
loop_
_entity.id
_entity.type
_entity.pdbx_description
1 polymer ?
#
loop_
_entity_poly.entity_id
_entity_poly.type
_entity_poly.pdbx_seq_one_letter_code
_entity_poly.pdbx_strand_id
1 'polypeptide(L)'
;MFELDGALLRPDRRPVTLREITENRPIVVVGVGRGVERGFQLIHRFHDVGAQLAAAEIHLAFVYPAESARHVTDPISVACVRFRRHPHLLLDADDHCFARGVPPRSLRAVFVNPEMERLAGIDIDLRDAAWETAFRAFLAHCGLGAAHCPRRLNQRLS
;
A
#
# COMPACT_ATOMS: atom_id res chain seq x y z
N MET A 1 -12.32 3.33 -10.09
CA MET A 1 -11.19 4.07 -10.65
C MET A 1 -10.26 4.36 -9.48
N PHE A 2 -8.96 4.14 -9.67
CA PHE A 2 -7.93 4.31 -8.65
C PHE A 2 -7.09 5.49 -9.11
N GLU A 3 -7.14 6.62 -8.40
CA GLU A 3 -6.43 7.84 -8.80
C GLU A 3 -5.05 7.86 -8.14
N LEU A 4 -4.01 7.78 -8.96
CA LEU A 4 -2.63 7.58 -8.52
C LEU A 4 -1.88 8.89 -8.23
N ASP A 5 -2.41 10.00 -8.72
CA ASP A 5 -1.79 11.33 -8.60
C ASP A 5 -2.41 12.17 -7.47
N GLY A 6 -3.34 11.61 -6.69
CA GLY A 6 -3.95 12.27 -5.54
C GLY A 6 -2.95 12.55 -4.41
N ALA A 7 -3.15 13.66 -3.71
CA ALA A 7 -2.37 13.98 -2.52
C ALA A 7 -2.77 13.05 -1.36
N LEU A 8 -1.78 12.41 -0.76
CA LEU A 8 -1.91 11.59 0.45
C LEU A 8 -1.20 12.28 1.60
N LEU A 9 -1.57 11.93 2.83
CA LEU A 9 -0.89 12.41 4.03
C LEU A 9 -0.17 11.26 4.73
N ARG A 10 1.06 11.52 5.16
CA ARG A 10 1.77 10.67 6.12
C ARG A 10 1.18 10.84 7.53
N PRO A 11 1.51 9.95 8.50
CA PRO A 11 1.02 10.07 9.87
C PRO A 11 1.38 11.37 10.58
N ASP A 12 2.48 12.02 10.15
CA ASP A 12 2.91 13.34 10.62
C ASP A 12 2.25 14.51 9.87
N ARG A 13 1.20 14.23 9.07
CA ARG A 13 0.43 15.17 8.24
C ARG A 13 1.22 15.82 7.10
N ARG A 14 2.40 15.31 6.76
CA ARG A 14 3.12 15.79 5.57
C ARG A 14 2.42 15.28 4.31
N PRO A 15 2.12 16.18 3.34
CA PRO A 15 1.60 15.76 2.05
C PRO A 15 2.66 14.98 1.28
N VAL A 16 2.20 13.99 0.53
CA VAL A 16 3.02 13.13 -0.31
C VAL A 16 2.17 12.57 -1.46
N THR A 17 2.76 12.30 -2.60
CA THR A 17 2.12 11.57 -3.70
C THR A 17 2.60 10.12 -3.74
N LEU A 18 1.85 9.21 -4.37
CA LEU A 18 2.32 7.84 -4.55
C LEU A 18 3.63 7.79 -5.35
N ARG A 19 3.81 8.66 -6.35
CA ARG A 19 5.04 8.78 -7.14
C ARG A 19 6.26 9.10 -6.25
N GLU A 20 6.13 10.07 -5.34
CA GLU A 20 7.20 10.41 -4.39
C GLU A 20 7.54 9.25 -3.44
N ILE A 21 6.55 8.43 -3.05
CA ILE A 21 6.79 7.24 -2.21
C ILE A 21 7.50 6.14 -3.01
N THR A 22 7.11 5.98 -4.28
CA THR A 22 7.63 4.91 -5.12
C THR A 22 9.09 5.10 -5.50
N GLU A 23 9.56 6.33 -5.66
CA GLU A 23 10.92 6.61 -6.13
C GLU A 23 11.31 5.81 -7.41
N ASN A 24 10.38 5.72 -8.38
CA ASN A 24 10.49 4.88 -9.59
C ASN A 24 10.59 3.36 -9.33
N ARG A 25 10.01 2.89 -8.23
CA ARG A 25 9.89 1.47 -7.90
C ARG A 25 8.43 1.02 -7.92
N PRO A 26 8.15 -0.26 -8.20
CA PRO A 26 6.79 -0.76 -8.10
C PRO A 26 6.24 -0.67 -6.66
N ILE A 27 4.92 -0.52 -6.53
CA ILE A 27 4.24 -0.44 -5.23
C ILE A 27 2.94 -1.24 -5.24
N VAL A 28 2.68 -1.91 -4.12
CA VAL A 28 1.34 -2.41 -3.80
C VAL A 28 0.64 -1.37 -2.95
N VAL A 29 -0.44 -0.80 -3.47
CA VAL A 29 -1.29 0.14 -2.73
C VAL A 29 -2.55 -0.56 -2.26
N VAL A 30 -2.85 -0.43 -0.98
CA VAL A 30 -3.94 -1.12 -0.31
C VAL A 30 -4.88 -0.09 0.30
N GLY A 31 -6.06 0.04 -0.29
CA GLY A 31 -7.13 0.85 0.25
C GLY A 31 -7.83 0.11 1.39
N VAL A 32 -8.00 0.81 2.50
CA VAL A 32 -8.53 0.25 3.73
C VAL A 32 -9.97 0.72 3.94
N GLY A 33 -10.92 -0.20 3.90
CA GLY A 33 -12.32 0.12 4.17
C GLY A 33 -12.57 0.51 5.63
N ARG A 34 -13.72 1.14 5.88
CA ARG A 34 -14.14 1.44 7.26
C ARG A 34 -14.25 0.21 8.14
N GLY A 35 -13.98 0.38 9.43
CA GLY A 35 -14.14 -0.67 10.44
C GLY A 35 -13.13 -1.81 10.29
N VAL A 36 -12.12 -1.63 9.44
CA VAL A 36 -10.89 -2.41 9.45
C VAL A 36 -10.04 -1.97 10.64
N GLU A 37 -9.01 -2.77 10.95
CA GLU A 37 -8.03 -2.55 11.99
C GLU A 37 -7.38 -1.15 11.95
N ARG A 38 -6.72 -0.78 13.05
CA ARG A 38 -5.92 0.44 13.13
C ARG A 38 -4.61 0.30 12.34
N GLY A 39 -3.99 1.43 12.01
CA GLY A 39 -2.75 1.47 11.24
C GLY A 39 -1.64 0.60 11.83
N PHE A 40 -1.35 0.75 13.12
CA PHE A 40 -0.33 -0.07 13.79
C PHE A 40 -0.63 -1.57 13.75
N GLN A 41 -1.91 -1.98 13.73
CA GLN A 41 -2.30 -3.38 13.67
C GLN A 41 -1.98 -3.97 12.29
N LEU A 42 -2.32 -3.26 11.21
CA LEU A 42 -1.94 -3.68 9.85
C LEU A 42 -0.42 -3.66 9.65
N ILE A 43 0.27 -2.63 10.16
CA ILE A 43 1.75 -2.56 10.12
C ILE A 43 2.37 -3.77 10.82
N HIS A 44 1.88 -4.11 12.02
CA HIS A 44 2.39 -5.23 12.77
C HIS A 44 2.10 -6.56 12.06
N ARG A 45 0.85 -6.77 11.64
CA ARG A 45 0.38 -7.99 10.97
C ARG A 45 1.13 -8.26 9.68
N PHE A 46 1.37 -7.23 8.86
CA PHE A 46 2.00 -7.37 7.54
C PHE A 46 3.48 -6.95 7.52
N HIS A 47 4.12 -6.85 8.67
CA HIS A 47 5.53 -6.47 8.76
C HIS A 47 6.44 -7.39 7.95
N ASP A 48 6.33 -8.70 8.15
CA ASP A 48 7.29 -9.65 7.58
C ASP A 48 7.17 -9.72 6.05
N VAL A 49 5.95 -9.75 5.52
CA VAL A 49 5.73 -9.70 4.07
C VAL A 49 6.09 -8.33 3.49
N GLY A 50 5.86 -7.25 4.24
CA GLY A 50 6.30 -5.90 3.86
C GLY A 50 7.83 -5.79 3.78
N ALA A 51 8.55 -6.44 4.70
CA ALA A 51 10.01 -6.51 4.67
C ALA A 51 10.52 -7.35 3.48
N GLN A 52 9.84 -8.45 3.14
CA GLN A 52 10.15 -9.25 1.96
C GLN A 52 9.93 -8.47 0.66
N LEU A 53 8.81 -7.74 0.54
CA LEU A 53 8.56 -6.84 -0.59
C LEU A 53 9.63 -5.76 -0.70
N ALA A 54 9.98 -5.11 0.42
CA ALA A 54 11.02 -4.09 0.45
C ALA A 54 12.39 -4.63 0.01
N ALA A 55 12.73 -5.87 0.40
CA ALA A 55 13.94 -6.55 -0.07
C ALA A 55 13.93 -6.84 -1.58
N ALA A 56 12.73 -6.99 -2.18
CA ALA A 56 12.52 -7.10 -3.62
C ALA A 56 12.39 -5.72 -4.32
N GLU A 57 12.72 -4.63 -3.64
CA GLU A 57 12.54 -3.25 -4.12
C GLU A 57 11.09 -2.87 -4.44
N ILE A 58 10.10 -3.51 -3.79
CA ILE A 58 8.67 -3.20 -3.94
C ILE A 58 8.15 -2.51 -2.68
N HIS A 59 7.49 -1.38 -2.83
CA HIS A 59 6.83 -0.71 -1.71
C HIS A 59 5.47 -1.35 -1.39
N LEU A 60 5.06 -1.28 -0.12
CA LEU A 60 3.72 -1.62 0.33
C LEU A 60 3.16 -0.42 1.08
N ALA A 61 1.97 0.05 0.71
CA ALA A 61 1.29 1.16 1.36
C ALA A 61 -0.15 0.82 1.73
N PHE A 62 -0.52 1.07 2.97
CA PHE A 62 -1.91 1.07 3.44
C PHE A 62 -2.45 2.50 3.41
N VAL A 63 -3.54 2.71 2.70
CA VAL A 63 -4.20 4.00 2.49
C VAL A 63 -5.57 3.96 3.16
N TYR A 64 -5.75 4.80 4.18
CA TYR A 64 -7.02 4.95 4.88
C TYR A 64 -7.81 6.13 4.30
N PRO A 65 -9.16 6.05 4.26
CA PRO A 65 -10.00 7.18 3.89
C PRO A 65 -9.98 8.25 5.00
N ALA A 66 -10.37 9.47 4.65
CA ALA A 66 -10.34 10.64 5.54
C ALA A 66 -11.02 10.39 6.90
N GLU A 67 -12.19 9.74 6.87
CA GLU A 67 -12.98 9.39 8.05
C GLU A 67 -12.27 8.44 9.04
N SER A 68 -11.23 7.73 8.58
CA SER A 68 -10.41 6.83 9.39
C SER A 68 -9.06 7.44 9.78
N ALA A 69 -8.89 8.76 9.67
CA ALA A 69 -7.65 9.48 10.00
C ALA A 69 -7.08 9.13 11.39
N ARG A 70 -7.93 8.87 12.38
CA ARG A 70 -7.50 8.47 13.73
C ARG A 70 -6.72 7.15 13.75
N HIS A 71 -6.91 6.26 12.77
CA HIS A 71 -6.16 5.00 12.66
C HIS A 71 -4.76 5.20 12.06
N VAL A 72 -4.53 6.33 11.39
CA VAL A 72 -3.24 6.70 10.81
C VAL A 72 -2.44 7.57 11.79
N THR A 73 -3.12 8.50 12.44
CA THR A 73 -2.52 9.58 13.24
C THR A 73 -2.42 9.29 14.73
N ASP A 74 -2.92 8.13 15.20
CA ASP A 74 -2.77 7.79 16.61
C ASP A 74 -1.27 7.63 16.99
N PRO A 75 -0.89 7.95 18.23
CA PRO A 75 0.52 7.95 18.63
C PRO A 75 1.25 6.62 18.39
N ILE A 76 0.54 5.48 18.48
CA ILE A 76 1.15 4.16 18.26
C ILE A 76 1.41 3.96 16.77
N SER A 77 0.46 4.27 15.90
CA SER A 77 0.64 4.20 14.45
C SER A 77 1.76 5.13 13.98
N VAL A 78 1.83 6.36 14.50
CA VAL A 78 2.93 7.31 14.22
C VAL A 78 4.27 6.74 14.66
N ALA A 79 4.36 6.20 15.88
CA ALA A 79 5.59 5.58 16.37
C ALA A 79 5.99 4.36 15.50
N CYS A 80 5.04 3.48 15.17
CA CYS A 80 5.27 2.31 14.33
C CYS A 80 5.89 2.69 12.98
N VAL A 81 5.37 3.71 12.29
CA VAL A 81 5.92 4.15 11.00
C VAL A 81 7.29 4.82 11.13
N ARG A 82 7.55 5.50 12.26
CA ARG A 82 8.89 6.08 12.52
C ARG A 82 9.94 5.01 12.75
N PHE A 83 9.60 3.93 13.46
CA PHE A 83 10.53 2.84 13.75
C PHE A 83 10.58 1.79 12.64
N ARG A 84 9.48 1.58 11.93
CA ARG A 84 9.35 0.62 10.83
C ARG A 84 9.14 1.39 9.54
N ARG A 85 10.14 1.32 8.64
CA ARG A 85 10.10 1.98 7.33
C ARG A 85 9.10 1.33 6.36
N HIS A 86 8.64 0.11 6.66
CA HIS A 86 7.73 -0.66 5.82
C HIS A 86 6.80 -1.49 6.72
N PRO A 87 5.52 -1.66 6.37
CA PRO A 87 4.80 -0.97 5.28
C PRO A 87 4.55 0.52 5.54
N HIS A 88 4.33 1.30 4.47
CA HIS A 88 3.91 2.70 4.55
C HIS A 88 2.46 2.79 5.02
N LEU A 89 2.13 3.85 5.77
CA LEU A 89 0.79 4.14 6.24
C LEU A 89 0.42 5.56 5.81
N LEU A 90 -0.69 5.69 5.10
CA LEU A 90 -1.09 6.90 4.41
C LEU A 90 -2.57 7.18 4.66
N LEU A 91 -2.94 8.45 4.57
CA LEU A 91 -4.30 8.95 4.66
C LEU A 91 -4.67 9.63 3.34
N ASP A 92 -5.75 9.17 2.72
CA ASP A 92 -6.40 9.79 1.58
C ASP A 92 -7.36 10.86 2.10
N ALA A 93 -6.85 12.08 2.31
CA ALA A 93 -7.61 13.15 2.95
C ALA A 93 -8.76 13.69 2.08
N ASP A 94 -8.62 13.55 0.75
CA ASP A 94 -9.58 14.01 -0.24
C ASP A 94 -10.45 12.86 -0.80
N ASP A 95 -10.27 11.62 -0.30
CA ASP A 95 -10.96 10.40 -0.75
C ASP A 95 -10.88 10.15 -2.27
N HIS A 96 -9.78 10.57 -2.90
CA HIS A 96 -9.57 10.45 -4.35
C HIS A 96 -8.82 9.17 -4.74
N CYS A 97 -7.90 8.70 -3.90
CA CYS A 97 -7.03 7.57 -4.21
C CYS A 97 -7.86 6.34 -4.58
N PHE A 98 -8.91 6.06 -3.82
CA PHE A 98 -9.94 5.09 -4.18
C PHE A 98 -11.27 5.79 -4.49
N ALA A 99 -11.40 6.47 -5.63
CA ALA A 99 -12.55 7.31 -6.00
C ALA A 99 -13.96 6.66 -5.86
N ARG A 100 -14.08 5.33 -5.79
CA ARG A 100 -15.36 4.62 -5.49
C ARG A 100 -15.53 4.23 -4.01
N GLY A 101 -14.62 4.68 -3.15
CA GLY A 101 -14.39 4.16 -1.82
C GLY A 101 -13.90 2.70 -1.81
N VAL A 102 -13.46 2.27 -0.63
CA VAL A 102 -13.31 0.85 -0.31
C VAL A 102 -14.48 0.43 0.57
N PRO A 103 -15.21 -0.65 0.23
CA PRO A 103 -16.33 -1.11 1.03
C PRO A 103 -15.93 -1.32 2.50
N PRO A 104 -16.85 -1.10 3.47
CA PRO A 104 -16.58 -1.39 4.88
C PRO A 104 -16.09 -2.84 5.07
N ARG A 105 -15.19 -3.03 6.04
CA ARG A 105 -14.58 -4.33 6.38
C ARG A 105 -14.00 -5.05 5.16
N SER A 106 -13.41 -4.29 4.25
CA SER A 106 -12.77 -4.83 3.05
C SER A 106 -11.42 -4.16 2.83
N LEU A 107 -10.54 -4.85 2.12
CA LEU A 107 -9.33 -4.27 1.54
C LEU A 107 -9.44 -4.31 0.02
N ARG A 108 -8.94 -3.28 -0.64
CA ARG A 108 -8.73 -3.28 -2.08
C ARG A 108 -7.26 -3.04 -2.35
N ALA A 109 -6.56 -4.01 -2.90
CA ALA A 109 -5.15 -3.89 -3.22
C ALA A 109 -4.92 -3.85 -4.72
N VAL A 110 -4.00 -3.00 -5.15
CA VAL A 110 -3.55 -2.90 -6.54
C VAL A 110 -2.03 -2.88 -6.57
N PHE A 111 -1.46 -3.66 -7.47
CA PHE A 111 -0.03 -3.65 -7.75
C PHE A 111 0.21 -2.79 -8.97
N VAL A 112 1.07 -1.79 -8.85
CA VAL A 112 1.42 -0.87 -9.93
C VAL A 112 2.93 -0.88 -10.21
N ASN A 113 3.29 -0.69 -11.47
CA ASN A 113 4.68 -0.55 -11.89
C ASN A 113 5.20 0.89 -11.62
N PRO A 114 6.50 1.18 -11.84
CA PRO A 114 7.05 2.53 -11.71
C PRO A 114 6.33 3.59 -12.55
N GLU A 115 5.77 3.20 -13.70
CA GLU A 115 5.01 4.05 -14.62
C GLU A 115 3.57 4.34 -14.14
N MET A 116 3.20 3.85 -12.94
CA MET A 116 1.85 3.96 -12.36
C MET A 116 0.78 3.19 -13.15
N GLU A 117 1.18 2.20 -13.95
CA GLU A 117 0.27 1.27 -14.62
C GLU A 117 -0.09 0.12 -13.68
N ARG A 118 -1.38 -0.23 -13.65
CA ARG A 118 -1.88 -1.34 -12.85
C ARG A 118 -1.51 -2.68 -13.48
N LEU A 119 -0.75 -3.48 -12.75
CA LEU A 119 -0.35 -4.84 -13.14
C LEU A 119 -1.31 -5.92 -12.60
N ALA A 120 -1.79 -5.73 -11.36
CA ALA A 120 -2.70 -6.68 -10.72
C ALA A 120 -3.60 -5.99 -9.68
N GLY A 121 -4.61 -6.71 -9.18
CA GLY A 121 -5.30 -6.28 -7.97
C GLY A 121 -6.24 -7.35 -7.43
N ILE A 122 -6.65 -7.16 -6.19
CA ILE A 122 -7.52 -8.06 -5.44
C ILE A 122 -8.44 -7.26 -4.53
N ASP A 123 -9.67 -7.73 -4.38
CA ASP A 123 -10.62 -7.25 -3.37
C ASP A 123 -10.76 -8.35 -2.30
N ILE A 124 -10.64 -7.98 -1.03
CA ILE A 124 -10.65 -8.90 0.12
C ILE A 124 -11.78 -8.49 1.06
N ASP A 125 -12.64 -9.43 1.42
CA ASP A 125 -13.65 -9.26 2.47
C ASP A 125 -13.09 -9.77 3.81
N LEU A 126 -13.02 -8.93 4.84
CA LEU A 126 -12.46 -9.29 6.15
C LEU A 126 -13.40 -10.18 6.98
N ARG A 127 -14.64 -10.39 6.52
CA ARG A 127 -15.56 -11.34 7.13
C ARG A 127 -15.20 -12.78 6.79
N ASP A 128 -14.41 -13.01 5.74
CA ASP A 128 -13.88 -14.32 5.40
C ASP A 128 -12.75 -14.68 6.36
N ALA A 129 -12.84 -15.83 7.03
CA ALA A 129 -11.78 -16.31 7.93
C ALA A 129 -10.42 -16.50 7.23
N ALA A 130 -10.42 -16.72 5.91
CA ALA A 130 -9.21 -16.92 5.11
C ALA A 130 -8.61 -15.60 4.55
N TRP A 131 -9.20 -14.44 4.85
CA TRP A 131 -8.83 -13.15 4.25
C TRP A 131 -7.33 -12.87 4.34
N GLU A 132 -6.72 -13.14 5.49
CA GLU A 132 -5.32 -12.84 5.74
C GLU A 132 -4.41 -13.70 4.87
N THR A 133 -4.72 -15.00 4.77
CA THR A 133 -3.97 -15.94 3.95
C THR A 133 -4.06 -15.56 2.48
N ALA A 134 -5.26 -15.23 2.00
CA ALA A 134 -5.47 -14.78 0.62
C ALA A 134 -4.68 -13.50 0.31
N PHE A 135 -4.70 -12.53 1.23
CA PHE A 135 -3.99 -11.28 1.03
C PHE A 135 -2.47 -11.46 1.08
N ARG A 136 -1.93 -12.27 2.01
CA ARG A 136 -0.50 -12.63 2.04
C ARG A 136 -0.06 -13.34 0.74
N ALA A 137 -0.88 -14.24 0.21
CA ALA A 137 -0.59 -14.92 -1.05
C ALA A 137 -0.52 -13.94 -2.23
N PHE A 138 -1.43 -12.97 -2.30
CA PHE A 138 -1.37 -11.90 -3.29
C PHE A 138 -0.07 -11.08 -3.19
N LEU A 139 0.31 -10.67 -1.98
CA LEU A 139 1.55 -9.91 -1.76
C LEU A 139 2.80 -10.71 -2.16
N ALA A 140 2.86 -11.99 -1.79
CA ALA A 140 3.96 -12.88 -2.20
C ALA A 140 4.02 -13.04 -3.72
N HIS A 141 2.88 -13.15 -4.40
CA HIS A 141 2.81 -13.23 -5.86
C HIS A 141 3.33 -11.95 -6.53
N CYS A 142 3.05 -10.77 -5.96
CA CYS A 142 3.61 -9.50 -6.46
C CYS A 142 5.15 -9.49 -6.38
N GLY A 143 5.70 -10.00 -5.27
CA GLY A 143 7.15 -10.18 -5.09
C GLY A 143 7.79 -11.07 -6.15
N LEU A 144 7.15 -12.19 -6.48
CA LEU A 144 7.61 -13.12 -7.51
C LEU A 144 7.45 -12.55 -8.94
N GLY A 145 6.35 -11.84 -9.20
CA GLY A 145 6.06 -11.22 -10.50
C GLY A 145 7.03 -10.10 -10.86
N ALA A 146 7.46 -9.30 -9.87
CA ALA A 146 8.47 -8.26 -10.07
C ALA A 146 9.85 -8.84 -10.43
N ALA A 147 10.22 -9.98 -9.83
CA ALA A 147 11.46 -10.68 -10.16
C ALA A 147 11.49 -11.20 -11.61
N HIS A 148 10.32 -11.39 -12.24
CA HIS A 148 10.19 -11.82 -13.64
C HIS A 148 9.96 -10.67 -14.63
N CYS A 149 9.93 -9.41 -14.18
CA CYS A 149 9.96 -8.27 -15.09
C CYS A 149 11.43 -7.99 -15.42
N PRO A 150 11.94 -8.32 -16.62
CA PRO A 150 13.31 -8.01 -16.96
C PRO A 150 13.47 -6.49 -16.90
N ARG A 151 14.28 -6.00 -15.94
CA ARG A 151 14.87 -4.66 -15.99
C ARG A 151 15.31 -4.44 -17.43
N ARG A 152 14.69 -3.51 -18.16
CA ARG A 152 15.22 -3.07 -19.45
C ARG A 152 16.61 -2.52 -19.17
N LEU A 153 17.61 -3.36 -19.45
CA LEU A 153 18.98 -2.97 -19.68
C LEU A 153 18.95 -2.00 -20.87
N ASN A 154 18.90 -0.70 -20.58
CA ASN A 154 19.43 0.27 -21.53
C ASN A 154 20.95 0.29 -21.36
N GLN A 155 21.59 -0.71 -21.97
CA GLN A 155 22.93 -0.54 -22.53
C GLN A 155 22.81 0.18 -23.86
N ARG A 156 23.56 1.29 -23.98
CA ARG A 156 24.28 1.87 -25.14
C ARG A 156 24.49 3.34 -24.78
N LEU A 157 25.67 3.83 -24.38
CA LEU A 157 26.96 3.79 -25.08
C LEU A 157 26.78 3.95 -26.60
N SER A 158 26.77 5.21 -27.03
CA SER A 158 27.72 5.80 -27.99
C SER A 158 27.41 7.28 -28.17
#